data_AF-A0A2D6S0A8-F1
#
_entry.id   AF-A0A2D6S0A8-F1
#
_cell.length_a   1.000
_cell.length_b   1.000
_cell.length_c   1.000
_cell.angle_alpha   90.00
_cell.angle_beta   90.00
_cell.angle_gamma   90.00
#
_symmetry.space_group_name_H-M   'P 1'
#
loop_
_entity.id
_entity.type
_entity.pdbx_description
1 polymer ?
#
loop_
_entity_poly.entity_id
_entity_poly.type
_entity_poly.pdbx_seq_one_letter_code
_entity_poly.pdbx_strand_id
1 'polypeptide(L)'
;MVLKVNPQDRDHPENAEIVRKHGVTYYPTIAFLSSEGHLISSNTGYIPPDQFSELMKKTLKEENELENLRAEIQKNPENIKANINLAMIYIKRGNFTEGQTLINTISVLDPSNQSKFLTKVYAEMALAPINPSNIEVGEALLDKASALDLKDDSAYLSKLHFNFGIFYYDQSRQNNKDYPQKAEKHLKIVIDKYPQSEFYEPAQLYLAVTYYLQGKKPMAISFLEKLSSQAQDSDIQREANRILGILKNQVK
;
A
#
# COMPACT_ATOMS: atom_id res chain seq x y z
N MET A 1 4.57 9.25 -29.65
CA MET A 1 5.19 10.53 -29.26
C MET A 1 6.12 10.26 -28.09
N VAL A 2 7.30 10.87 -28.04
CA VAL A 2 8.21 10.78 -26.89
C VAL A 2 8.35 12.17 -26.30
N LEU A 3 8.07 12.32 -25.01
CA LEU A 3 8.22 13.58 -24.30
C LEU A 3 9.38 13.45 -23.30
N LYS A 4 10.38 14.32 -23.41
CA LYS A 4 11.45 14.44 -22.42
C LYS A 4 11.07 15.53 -21.44
N VAL A 5 10.91 15.17 -20.18
CA VAL A 5 10.49 16.09 -19.11
C VAL A 5 11.66 16.35 -18.18
N ASN A 6 12.01 17.62 -17.97
CA ASN A 6 12.98 18.04 -16.96
C ASN A 6 12.24 18.76 -15.82
N PRO A 7 12.00 18.12 -14.66
CA PRO A 7 11.25 18.73 -13.56
C PRO A 7 11.99 19.85 -12.83
N GLN A 8 13.29 20.05 -13.12
CA GLN A 8 14.09 21.15 -12.55
C GLN A 8 14.16 22.37 -13.48
N ASP A 9 13.53 22.29 -14.64
CA ASP A 9 13.48 23.40 -15.59
C ASP A 9 12.57 24.51 -15.03
N ARG A 10 13.17 25.66 -14.72
CA ARG A 10 12.46 26.79 -14.11
C ARG A 10 11.57 27.53 -15.10
N ASP A 11 11.86 27.42 -16.39
CA ASP A 11 11.06 28.05 -17.45
C ASP A 11 9.82 27.21 -17.78
N HIS A 12 9.81 25.94 -17.34
CA HIS A 12 8.73 24.96 -17.55
C HIS A 12 8.25 24.31 -16.23
N PRO A 13 7.64 25.08 -15.30
CA PRO A 13 7.18 24.56 -14.01
C PRO A 13 6.12 23.45 -14.15
N GLU A 14 5.40 23.39 -15.28
CA GLU A 14 4.48 22.30 -15.62
C GLU A 14 5.16 20.92 -15.67
N ASN A 15 6.47 20.86 -15.93
CA ASN A 15 7.22 19.60 -15.92
C ASN A 15 7.23 18.97 -14.53
N ALA A 16 7.35 19.78 -13.47
CA ALA A 16 7.28 19.30 -12.10
C ALA A 16 5.88 18.78 -11.77
N GLU A 17 4.83 19.41 -12.33
CA GLU A 17 3.45 18.95 -12.19
C GLU A 17 3.24 17.58 -12.86
N ILE A 18 3.73 17.42 -14.09
CA ILE A 18 3.64 16.15 -14.84
C ILE A 18 4.30 15.01 -14.06
N VAL A 19 5.50 15.23 -13.53
CA VAL A 19 6.22 14.24 -12.71
C VAL A 19 5.42 13.88 -11.47
N ARG A 20 4.90 14.88 -10.74
CA ARG A 20 4.14 14.66 -9.51
C ARG A 20 2.84 13.90 -9.78
N LYS A 21 2.12 14.28 -10.84
CA LYS A 21 0.86 13.63 -11.27
C LYS A 21 1.04 12.13 -11.50
N HIS A 22 2.17 11.71 -12.06
CA HIS A 22 2.44 10.30 -12.36
C HIS A 22 3.26 9.59 -11.27
N GLY A 23 3.43 10.22 -10.10
CA GLY A 23 4.10 9.60 -8.95
C GLY A 23 5.59 9.27 -9.17
N VAL A 24 6.28 9.99 -10.06
CA VAL A 24 7.70 9.74 -10.34
C VAL A 24 8.55 10.32 -9.21
N THR A 25 9.22 9.45 -8.45
CA THR A 25 10.01 9.82 -7.26
C THR A 25 11.53 9.64 -7.45
N TYR A 26 11.96 8.98 -8.53
CA TYR A 26 13.36 8.68 -8.82
C TYR A 26 13.69 8.99 -10.30
N TYR A 27 14.96 9.27 -10.59
CA TYR A 27 15.42 9.63 -11.92
C TYR A 27 16.67 8.83 -12.34
N PRO A 28 16.84 8.52 -13.65
CA PRO A 28 15.85 8.71 -14.71
C PRO A 28 14.66 7.75 -14.55
N THR A 29 13.50 8.10 -15.11
CA THR A 29 12.32 7.23 -15.17
C THR A 29 11.71 7.28 -16.56
N ILE A 30 11.36 6.12 -17.11
CA ILE A 30 10.62 6.00 -18.36
C ILE A 30 9.19 5.59 -18.05
N ALA A 31 8.24 6.50 -18.30
CA ALA A 31 6.82 6.28 -18.13
C ALA A 31 6.14 6.08 -19.49
N PHE A 32 5.32 5.04 -19.60
CA PHE A 32 4.42 4.81 -20.73
C PHE A 32 3.03 5.30 -20.33
N LEU A 33 2.42 6.12 -21.18
CA LEU A 33 1.11 6.72 -20.94
C LEU A 33 0.12 6.34 -22.05
N SER A 34 -1.16 6.20 -21.71
CA SER A 34 -2.23 6.06 -22.70
C SER A 34 -2.46 7.39 -23.45
N SER A 35 -3.27 7.36 -24.51
CA SER A 35 -3.68 8.57 -25.24
C SER A 35 -4.38 9.61 -24.37
N GLU A 36 -5.05 9.17 -23.31
CA GLU A 36 -5.76 9.99 -22.33
C GLU A 36 -4.83 10.48 -21.20
N GLY A 37 -3.55 10.06 -21.24
CA GLY A 37 -2.55 10.42 -20.23
C GLY A 37 -2.62 9.60 -18.95
N HIS A 38 -3.22 8.40 -18.97
CA HIS A 38 -3.16 7.48 -17.84
C HIS A 38 -1.84 6.72 -17.82
N LEU A 39 -1.29 6.47 -16.63
CA LEU A 39 -0.07 5.70 -16.47
C LEU A 39 -0.31 4.24 -16.87
N ILE A 40 0.49 3.72 -17.79
CA ILE A 40 0.49 2.31 -18.19
C ILE A 40 1.56 1.56 -17.39
N SER A 41 2.79 2.07 -17.44
CA SER A 41 3.92 1.55 -16.68
C SER A 41 4.94 2.64 -16.38
N SER A 42 5.66 2.49 -15.28
CA SER A 42 6.73 3.40 -14.86
C SER A 42 7.96 2.58 -14.53
N ASN A 43 9.10 2.90 -15.15
CA ASN A 43 10.32 2.11 -15.06
C ASN A 43 11.47 3.02 -14.67
N THR A 44 11.94 2.86 -13.43
CA THR A 44 13.01 3.67 -12.84
C THR A 44 14.37 3.12 -13.25
N GLY A 45 15.31 4.03 -13.52
CA GLY A 45 16.70 3.74 -13.82
C GLY A 45 16.99 3.70 -15.32
N TYR A 46 18.27 3.51 -15.64
CA TYR A 46 18.72 3.31 -17.01
C TYR A 46 18.33 1.91 -17.49
N ILE A 47 17.78 1.83 -18.70
CA ILE A 47 17.40 0.57 -19.35
C ILE A 47 18.19 0.44 -20.65
N PRO A 48 19.02 -0.60 -20.81
CA PRO A 48 19.74 -0.87 -22.05
C PRO A 48 18.78 -1.03 -23.25
N PRO A 49 19.22 -0.75 -24.49
CA PRO A 49 18.36 -0.75 -25.67
C PRO A 49 17.56 -2.04 -25.90
N ASP A 50 18.17 -3.21 -25.71
CA ASP A 50 17.48 -4.50 -25.91
C ASP A 50 16.40 -4.72 -24.85
N GLN A 51 16.72 -4.41 -23.58
CA GLN A 51 15.75 -4.51 -22.48
C GLN A 51 14.62 -3.49 -22.64
N PHE A 52 14.94 -2.29 -23.15
CA PHE A 52 13.94 -1.26 -23.43
C PHE A 52 13.00 -1.71 -24.56
N SER A 53 13.52 -2.37 -25.58
CA SER A 53 12.73 -2.93 -26.68
C SER A 53 11.78 -4.03 -26.18
N GLU A 54 12.26 -4.92 -25.31
CA GLU A 54 11.40 -5.94 -24.69
C GLU A 54 10.36 -5.35 -23.75
N LEU A 55 10.72 -4.31 -22.98
CA LEU A 55 9.78 -3.54 -22.17
C LEU A 55 8.67 -2.93 -23.02
N MET A 56 8.99 -2.28 -24.15
CA MET A 56 7.99 -1.73 -25.07
C MET A 56 7.04 -2.80 -25.61
N LYS A 57 7.57 -3.96 -26.04
CA LYS A 57 6.75 -5.08 -26.54
C LYS A 57 5.82 -5.62 -25.45
N LYS A 58 6.34 -5.79 -24.24
CA LYS A 58 5.58 -6.24 -23.08
C LYS A 58 4.46 -5.24 -22.75
N THR A 59 4.77 -3.96 -22.65
CA THR A 59 3.79 -2.90 -22.38
C THR A 59 2.70 -2.85 -23.46
N LEU A 60 3.06 -2.95 -24.75
CA LEU A 60 2.07 -3.00 -25.83
C LEU A 60 1.17 -4.24 -25.75
N LYS A 61 1.73 -5.40 -25.39
CA LYS A 61 0.95 -6.62 -25.18
C LYS A 61 -0.05 -6.45 -24.02
N GLU A 62 0.39 -5.92 -22.89
CA GLU A 62 -0.46 -5.67 -21.72
C GLU A 62 -1.60 -4.68 -22.05
N GLU A 63 -1.35 -3.66 -22.87
CA GLU A 63 -2.41 -2.75 -23.34
C GLU A 63 -3.43 -3.45 -24.25
N ASN A 64 -2.97 -4.28 -25.17
CA ASN A 64 -3.89 -5.04 -26.03
C ASN A 64 -4.74 -6.02 -25.20
N GLU A 65 -4.17 -6.65 -24.18
CA GLU A 65 -4.91 -7.50 -23.24
C GLU A 65 -5.94 -6.71 -22.43
N LEU A 66 -5.61 -5.48 -22.03
CA LEU A 66 -6.54 -4.58 -21.36
C LEU A 66 -7.71 -4.19 -22.26
N GLU A 67 -7.46 -3.86 -23.53
CA GLU A 67 -8.53 -3.53 -24.48
C GLU A 67 -9.45 -4.72 -24.76
N ASN A 68 -8.89 -5.93 -24.87
CA ASN A 68 -9.69 -7.16 -24.96
C ASN A 68 -10.58 -7.36 -23.72
N LEU A 69 -10.04 -7.08 -22.53
CA LEU A 69 -10.79 -7.16 -21.27
C LEU A 69 -11.95 -6.15 -21.22
N ARG A 70 -11.73 -4.92 -21.72
CA ARG A 70 -12.82 -3.92 -21.86
C ARG A 70 -13.90 -4.40 -22.81
N ALA A 71 -13.53 -4.95 -23.96
CA ALA A 71 -14.47 -5.48 -24.94
C ALA A 71 -15.25 -6.68 -24.38
N GLU A 72 -14.62 -7.53 -23.55
CA GLU A 72 -15.29 -8.62 -22.84
C GLU A 72 -16.36 -8.09 -21.87
N ILE A 73 -16.03 -7.08 -21.07
CA ILE A 73 -16.97 -6.44 -20.14
C ILE A 73 -18.09 -5.73 -20.90
N GLN A 74 -17.81 -5.11 -22.05
CA GLN A 74 -18.86 -4.49 -22.86
C GLN A 74 -19.88 -5.53 -23.38
N LYS A 75 -19.41 -6.73 -23.73
CA LYS A 75 -20.29 -7.83 -24.16
C LYS A 75 -21.01 -8.51 -23.00
N ASN A 76 -20.36 -8.61 -21.85
CA ASN A 76 -20.92 -9.18 -20.63
C ASN A 76 -20.54 -8.33 -19.40
N PRO A 77 -21.35 -7.30 -19.09
CA PRO A 77 -21.06 -6.40 -17.97
C PRO A 77 -21.08 -7.08 -16.59
N GLU A 78 -21.77 -8.21 -16.47
CA GLU A 78 -21.92 -8.97 -15.23
C GLU A 78 -20.78 -9.99 -15.02
N ASN A 79 -19.80 -10.04 -15.91
CA ASN A 79 -18.64 -10.90 -15.75
C ASN A 79 -17.77 -10.42 -14.58
N ILE A 80 -18.01 -10.97 -13.40
CA ILE A 80 -17.34 -10.60 -12.14
C ILE A 80 -15.81 -10.71 -12.29
N LYS A 81 -15.30 -11.80 -12.89
CA LYS A 81 -13.86 -12.02 -13.05
C LYS A 81 -13.23 -10.94 -13.93
N ALA A 82 -13.88 -10.57 -15.03
CA ALA A 82 -13.39 -9.52 -15.91
C ALA A 82 -13.38 -8.15 -15.22
N ASN A 83 -14.46 -7.81 -14.52
CA ASN A 83 -14.56 -6.58 -13.73
C ASN A 83 -13.46 -6.51 -12.64
N ILE A 84 -13.21 -7.62 -11.93
CA ILE A 84 -12.12 -7.71 -10.93
C ILE A 84 -10.76 -7.45 -11.59
N ASN A 85 -10.47 -8.14 -12.69
CA ASN A 85 -9.18 -7.99 -13.37
C ASN A 85 -8.96 -6.54 -13.82
N LEU A 86 -10.01 -5.90 -14.37
CA LEU A 86 -9.93 -4.51 -14.82
C LEU A 86 -9.75 -3.55 -13.63
N ALA A 87 -10.48 -3.76 -12.53
CA ALA A 87 -10.34 -2.97 -11.31
C ALA A 87 -8.90 -3.04 -10.77
N MET A 88 -8.34 -4.24 -10.69
CA MET A 88 -6.97 -4.47 -10.24
C MET A 88 -5.94 -3.76 -11.12
N ILE A 89 -6.12 -3.77 -12.44
CA ILE A 89 -5.22 -3.06 -13.37
C ILE A 89 -5.30 -1.55 -13.12
N TYR A 90 -6.51 -1.00 -13.01
CA TYR A 90 -6.70 0.42 -12.74
C TYR A 90 -6.10 0.87 -11.41
N ILE A 91 -6.34 0.11 -10.34
CA ILE A 91 -5.78 0.40 -9.01
C ILE A 91 -4.25 0.42 -9.07
N LYS A 92 -3.63 -0.60 -9.69
CA LYS A 92 -2.16 -0.68 -9.82
C LYS A 92 -1.55 0.44 -10.65
N ARG A 93 -2.32 0.99 -11.59
CA ARG A 93 -1.93 2.12 -12.45
C ARG A 93 -2.22 3.49 -11.85
N GLY A 94 -2.82 3.53 -10.65
CA GLY A 94 -3.20 4.79 -9.99
C GLY A 94 -4.51 5.40 -10.49
N ASN A 95 -5.24 4.70 -11.37
CA ASN A 95 -6.55 5.11 -11.87
C ASN A 95 -7.65 4.76 -10.84
N PHE A 96 -7.61 5.44 -9.70
CA PHE A 96 -8.47 5.11 -8.56
C PHE A 96 -9.94 5.35 -8.83
N THR A 97 -10.30 6.38 -9.61
CA THR A 97 -11.71 6.66 -9.93
C THR A 97 -12.34 5.50 -10.70
N GLU A 98 -11.68 5.02 -11.75
CA GLU A 98 -12.14 3.90 -12.56
C GLU A 98 -12.11 2.58 -11.75
N GLY A 99 -11.07 2.39 -10.94
CA GLY A 99 -11.01 1.28 -9.98
C GLY A 99 -12.21 1.26 -9.03
N GLN A 100 -12.58 2.41 -8.47
CA GLN A 100 -13.72 2.54 -7.57
C GLN A 100 -15.06 2.27 -8.27
N THR A 101 -15.23 2.75 -9.50
CA THR A 101 -16.43 2.45 -10.29
C THR A 101 -16.60 0.94 -10.47
N LEU A 102 -15.53 0.22 -10.78
CA LEU A 102 -15.60 -1.24 -10.92
C LEU A 102 -15.80 -1.95 -9.58
N ILE A 103 -15.20 -1.48 -8.49
CA ILE A 103 -15.49 -2.00 -7.14
C ILE A 103 -16.98 -1.91 -6.82
N ASN A 104 -17.60 -0.77 -7.14
CA ASN A 104 -19.05 -0.58 -6.93
C ASN A 104 -19.84 -1.62 -7.74
N THR A 105 -19.50 -1.84 -9.01
CA THR A 105 -20.09 -2.90 -9.84
C THR A 105 -19.90 -4.29 -9.23
N ILE A 106 -18.68 -4.66 -8.85
CA ILE A 106 -18.37 -5.97 -8.27
C ILE A 106 -19.15 -6.18 -6.97
N SER A 107 -19.29 -5.15 -6.13
CA SER A 107 -20.02 -5.24 -4.86
C SER A 107 -21.52 -5.50 -5.04
N VAL A 108 -22.10 -5.09 -6.17
CA VAL A 108 -23.50 -5.40 -6.54
C VAL A 108 -23.63 -6.80 -7.10
N LEU A 109 -22.65 -7.25 -7.90
CA LEU A 109 -22.64 -8.57 -8.53
C LEU A 109 -22.32 -9.71 -7.56
N ASP A 110 -21.49 -9.45 -6.55
CA ASP A 110 -21.08 -10.43 -5.53
C ASP A 110 -21.16 -9.85 -4.11
N PRO A 111 -22.38 -9.54 -3.61
CA PRO A 111 -22.58 -8.90 -2.32
C PRO A 111 -22.15 -9.77 -1.14
N SER A 112 -22.15 -11.10 -1.31
CA SER A 112 -21.68 -12.07 -0.32
C SER A 112 -20.19 -12.39 -0.42
N ASN A 113 -19.45 -11.79 -1.36
CA ASN A 113 -18.04 -12.08 -1.62
C ASN A 113 -17.75 -13.59 -1.78
N GLN A 114 -18.66 -14.32 -2.44
CA GLN A 114 -18.49 -15.75 -2.71
C GLN A 114 -17.27 -16.01 -3.58
N SER A 115 -16.93 -15.05 -4.45
CA SER A 115 -15.73 -15.12 -5.28
C SER A 115 -14.44 -14.97 -4.47
N LYS A 116 -14.51 -14.48 -3.22
CA LYS A 116 -13.40 -14.11 -2.34
C LYS A 116 -12.48 -13.01 -2.85
N PHE A 117 -12.72 -12.50 -4.04
CA PHE A 117 -11.87 -11.50 -4.68
C PHE A 117 -12.21 -10.08 -4.26
N LEU A 118 -13.44 -9.81 -3.80
CA LEU A 118 -13.84 -8.46 -3.39
C LEU A 118 -13.01 -7.97 -2.20
N THR A 119 -12.67 -8.86 -1.25
CA THR A 119 -11.71 -8.55 -0.17
C THR A 119 -10.36 -8.12 -0.74
N LYS A 120 -9.84 -8.81 -1.75
CA LYS A 120 -8.56 -8.49 -2.37
C LYS A 120 -8.60 -7.14 -3.09
N VAL A 121 -9.67 -6.86 -3.84
CA VAL A 121 -9.80 -5.58 -4.55
C VAL A 121 -9.91 -4.41 -3.55
N TYR A 122 -10.73 -4.55 -2.50
CA TYR A 122 -10.77 -3.55 -1.42
C TYR A 122 -9.42 -3.37 -0.74
N ALA A 123 -8.70 -4.46 -0.49
CA ALA A 123 -7.40 -4.42 0.16
C ALA A 123 -6.36 -3.65 -0.68
N GLU A 124 -6.32 -3.92 -1.98
CA GLU A 124 -5.39 -3.27 -2.91
C GLU A 124 -5.74 -1.78 -3.09
N MET A 125 -7.04 -1.47 -3.17
CA MET A 125 -7.54 -0.09 -3.20
C MET A 125 -7.23 0.66 -1.91
N ALA A 126 -7.25 0.00 -0.75
CA ALA A 126 -6.93 0.63 0.54
C ALA A 126 -5.43 0.92 0.70
N LEU A 127 -4.56 0.12 0.07
CA LEU A 127 -3.10 0.33 0.10
C LEU A 127 -2.63 1.43 -0.84
N ALA A 128 -3.27 1.56 -2.00
CA ALA A 128 -2.76 2.41 -3.06
C ALA A 128 -2.72 3.93 -2.73
N PRO A 129 -3.62 4.48 -1.88
CA PRO A 129 -3.62 5.89 -1.52
C PRO A 129 -3.20 6.15 -0.05
N ILE A 130 -2.30 5.36 0.54
CA ILE A 130 -1.78 5.67 1.89
C ILE A 130 -0.87 6.91 1.82
N ASN A 131 -1.51 8.07 1.87
CA ASN A 131 -0.89 9.39 2.01
C ASN A 131 -1.79 10.28 2.89
N PRO A 132 -1.28 11.40 3.42
CA PRO A 132 -2.06 12.25 4.33
C PRO A 132 -3.41 12.75 3.77
N SER A 133 -3.53 12.90 2.45
CA SER A 133 -4.76 13.41 1.82
C SER A 133 -5.86 12.35 1.68
N ASN A 134 -5.51 11.07 1.62
CA ASN A 134 -6.45 10.00 1.26
C ASN A 134 -6.56 8.87 2.31
N ILE A 135 -5.89 9.01 3.46
CA ILE A 135 -5.83 7.96 4.47
C ILE A 135 -7.22 7.53 4.98
N GLU A 136 -8.16 8.47 5.11
CA GLU A 136 -9.54 8.18 5.58
C GLU A 136 -10.31 7.29 4.59
N VAL A 137 -10.14 7.53 3.29
CA VAL A 137 -10.72 6.68 2.24
C VAL A 137 -10.12 5.28 2.32
N GLY A 138 -8.80 5.20 2.54
CA GLY A 138 -8.10 3.95 2.79
C GLY A 138 -8.65 3.19 4.00
N GLU A 139 -8.86 3.87 5.13
CA GLU A 139 -9.44 3.27 6.35
C GLU A 139 -10.85 2.70 6.07
N ALA A 140 -11.70 3.45 5.36
CA ALA A 140 -13.05 2.99 5.01
C ALA A 140 -13.03 1.76 4.09
N LEU A 141 -12.06 1.66 3.17
CA LEU A 141 -11.88 0.50 2.30
C LEU A 141 -11.33 -0.70 3.08
N LEU A 142 -10.44 -0.48 4.04
CA LEU A 142 -9.99 -1.53 4.97
C LEU A 142 -11.13 -2.04 5.85
N ASP A 143 -12.01 -1.17 6.34
CA ASP A 143 -13.19 -1.58 7.10
C ASP A 143 -14.12 -2.45 6.25
N LYS A 144 -14.34 -2.08 4.98
CA LYS A 144 -15.07 -2.93 4.01
C LYS A 144 -14.38 -4.27 3.79
N ALA A 145 -13.06 -4.28 3.58
CA ALA A 145 -12.30 -5.52 3.40
C ALA A 145 -12.40 -6.45 4.63
N SER A 146 -12.34 -5.86 5.83
CA SER A 146 -12.39 -6.58 7.11
C SER A 146 -13.79 -7.12 7.42
N ALA A 147 -14.84 -6.39 7.03
CA ALA A 147 -16.24 -6.81 7.21
C ALA A 147 -16.62 -8.00 6.32
N LEU A 148 -15.88 -8.25 5.25
CA LEU A 148 -16.10 -9.39 4.36
C LEU A 148 -15.59 -10.73 4.93
N ASP A 149 -15.21 -10.75 6.23
CA ASP A 149 -14.84 -11.88 7.10
C ASP A 149 -14.60 -13.22 6.39
N LEU A 150 -13.51 -13.27 5.64
CA LEU A 150 -12.92 -14.51 5.18
C LEU A 150 -11.78 -14.82 6.15
N LYS A 151 -11.71 -16.07 6.64
CA LYS A 151 -10.52 -16.61 7.31
C LYS A 151 -9.32 -16.21 6.47
N ASP A 152 -8.51 -15.28 6.98
CA ASP A 152 -7.43 -14.64 6.21
C ASP A 152 -6.25 -15.61 6.14
N ASP A 153 -6.39 -16.64 5.32
CA ASP A 153 -5.33 -17.58 4.98
C ASP A 153 -4.22 -16.89 4.15
N SER A 154 -4.43 -15.64 3.73
CA SER A 154 -3.62 -14.92 2.74
C SER A 154 -2.72 -13.82 3.29
N ALA A 155 -2.75 -13.56 4.60
CA ALA A 155 -2.02 -12.50 5.29
C ALA A 155 -2.29 -11.05 4.80
N TYR A 156 -3.28 -10.84 3.91
CA TYR A 156 -3.53 -9.52 3.33
C TYR A 156 -3.97 -8.50 4.37
N LEU A 157 -4.89 -8.86 5.27
CA LEU A 157 -5.37 -7.92 6.28
C LEU A 157 -4.27 -7.59 7.28
N SER A 158 -3.41 -8.55 7.62
CA SER A 158 -2.24 -8.30 8.46
C SER A 158 -1.28 -7.26 7.85
N LYS A 159 -1.01 -7.35 6.54
CA LYS A 159 -0.21 -6.37 5.80
C LYS A 159 -0.87 -4.99 5.78
N LEU A 160 -2.19 -4.93 5.56
CA LEU A 160 -2.92 -3.67 5.55
C LEU A 160 -2.87 -3.00 6.91
N HIS A 161 -3.29 -3.69 7.97
CA HIS A 161 -3.21 -3.14 9.31
C HIS A 161 -1.78 -2.73 9.67
N PHE A 162 -0.77 -3.51 9.29
CA PHE A 162 0.62 -3.11 9.46
C PHE A 162 0.92 -1.78 8.76
N ASN A 163 0.62 -1.65 7.46
CA ASN A 163 0.90 -0.44 6.67
C ASN A 163 0.15 0.81 7.19
N PHE A 164 -1.11 0.68 7.60
CA PHE A 164 -1.83 1.79 8.27
C PHE A 164 -1.20 2.14 9.62
N GLY A 165 -0.78 1.12 10.38
CA GLY A 165 -0.05 1.29 11.64
C GLY A 165 1.25 2.07 11.45
N ILE A 166 2.06 1.70 10.45
CA ILE A 166 3.30 2.40 10.08
C ILE A 166 3.02 3.83 9.63
N PHE A 167 2.03 4.03 8.76
CA PHE A 167 1.66 5.37 8.32
C PHE A 167 1.34 6.29 9.52
N TYR A 168 0.47 5.85 10.43
CA TYR A 168 0.14 6.65 11.60
C TYR A 168 1.33 6.81 12.55
N TYR A 169 2.16 5.79 12.71
CA TYR A 169 3.39 5.88 13.49
C TYR A 169 4.34 6.95 12.93
N ASP A 170 4.60 6.96 11.62
CA ASP A 170 5.49 7.92 10.97
C ASP A 170 4.95 9.35 11.10
N GLN A 171 3.64 9.52 10.96
CA GLN A 171 2.98 10.82 11.13
C GLN A 171 2.91 11.26 12.60
N SER A 172 2.92 10.33 13.55
CA SER A 172 2.94 10.64 15.00
C SER A 172 4.17 11.43 15.41
N ARG A 173 5.29 11.25 14.70
CA ARG A 173 6.53 12.01 14.92
C ARG A 173 6.43 13.46 14.44
N GLN A 174 5.41 13.79 13.66
CA GLN A 174 5.19 15.11 13.03
C GLN A 174 4.12 15.95 13.76
N ASN A 175 3.86 15.65 15.04
CA ASN A 175 3.08 16.48 15.99
C ASN A 175 1.55 16.41 15.90
N ASN A 176 0.96 15.31 15.40
CA ASN A 176 -0.47 15.05 15.52
C ASN A 176 -0.78 14.17 16.75
N LYS A 177 -1.65 14.64 17.65
CA LYS A 177 -1.91 14.02 18.96
C LYS A 177 -2.69 12.71 18.88
N ASP A 178 -3.43 12.45 17.81
CA ASP A 178 -4.33 11.29 17.70
C ASP A 178 -3.70 10.11 16.93
N TYR A 179 -2.63 10.37 16.19
CA TYR A 179 -1.96 9.35 15.37
C TYR A 179 -1.28 8.25 16.19
N PRO A 180 -0.69 8.49 17.38
CA PRO A 180 -0.17 7.41 18.19
C PRO A 180 -1.25 6.37 18.54
N GLN A 181 -2.49 6.81 18.81
CA GLN A 181 -3.61 5.94 19.17
C GLN A 181 -4.10 5.15 17.95
N LYS A 182 -4.15 5.79 16.77
CA LYS A 182 -4.45 5.09 15.52
C LYS A 182 -3.38 4.04 15.18
N ALA A 183 -2.10 4.38 15.31
CA ALA A 183 -1.00 3.43 15.12
C ALA A 183 -1.15 2.22 16.06
N GLU A 184 -1.40 2.48 17.35
CA GLU A 184 -1.66 1.42 18.35
C GLU A 184 -2.81 0.52 17.92
N LYS A 185 -3.96 1.09 17.52
CA LYS A 185 -5.14 0.33 17.08
C LYS A 185 -4.77 -0.67 15.98
N HIS A 186 -4.11 -0.21 14.92
CA HIS A 186 -3.80 -1.05 13.77
C HIS A 186 -2.72 -2.10 14.09
N LEU A 187 -1.66 -1.73 14.79
CA LEU A 187 -0.57 -2.66 15.15
C LEU A 187 -1.05 -3.77 16.11
N LYS A 188 -1.94 -3.44 17.06
CA LYS A 188 -2.57 -4.44 17.92
C LYS A 188 -3.40 -5.45 17.15
N ILE A 189 -4.14 -5.02 16.13
CA ILE A 189 -4.91 -5.96 15.28
C ILE A 189 -3.98 -6.97 14.61
N VAL A 190 -2.80 -6.57 14.15
CA VAL A 190 -1.78 -7.49 13.60
C VAL A 190 -1.38 -8.54 14.64
N ILE A 191 -1.04 -8.10 15.85
CA ILE A 191 -0.55 -8.96 16.93
C ILE A 191 -1.64 -9.92 17.44
N ASP A 192 -2.86 -9.41 17.62
CA ASP A 192 -3.95 -10.14 18.28
C ASP A 192 -4.63 -11.12 17.32
N LYS A 193 -4.78 -10.78 16.04
CA LYS A 193 -5.50 -11.59 15.05
C LYS A 193 -4.61 -12.38 14.12
N TYR A 194 -3.35 -11.95 13.90
CA TYR A 194 -2.47 -12.55 12.89
C TYR A 194 -1.10 -12.94 13.47
N PRO A 195 -1.05 -13.78 14.53
CA PRO A 195 0.21 -14.13 15.20
C PRO A 195 1.19 -14.96 14.35
N GLN A 196 0.74 -15.50 13.21
CA GLN A 196 1.57 -16.27 12.27
C GLN A 196 2.03 -15.42 11.06
N SER A 197 1.64 -14.14 11.01
CA SER A 197 2.02 -13.25 9.92
C SER A 197 3.49 -12.85 10.00
N GLU A 198 4.15 -12.65 8.85
CA GLU A 198 5.48 -12.03 8.77
C GLU A 198 5.52 -10.63 9.43
N PHE A 199 4.37 -9.97 9.54
CA PHE A 199 4.23 -8.67 10.19
C PHE A 199 4.09 -8.75 11.72
N TYR A 200 4.06 -9.94 12.33
CA TYR A 200 3.85 -10.10 13.78
C TYR A 200 4.96 -9.45 14.62
N GLU A 201 6.23 -9.80 14.37
CA GLU A 201 7.37 -9.24 15.12
C GLU A 201 7.61 -7.76 14.77
N PRO A 202 7.56 -7.33 13.49
CA PRO A 202 7.56 -5.91 13.15
C PRO A 202 6.46 -5.12 13.88
N ALA A 203 5.21 -5.63 13.90
CA ALA A 203 4.11 -4.93 14.55
C ALA A 203 4.36 -4.73 16.06
N GLN A 204 4.94 -5.73 16.74
CA GLN A 204 5.34 -5.60 18.15
C GLN A 204 6.40 -4.51 18.36
N LEU A 205 7.40 -4.47 17.48
CA LEU A 205 8.48 -3.48 17.57
C LEU A 205 7.91 -2.06 17.43
N TYR A 206 7.12 -1.82 16.39
CA TYR A 206 6.49 -0.51 16.17
C TYR A 206 5.44 -0.17 17.23
N LEU A 207 4.74 -1.16 17.80
CA LEU A 207 3.83 -0.93 18.92
C LEU A 207 4.60 -0.51 20.18
N ALA A 208 5.76 -1.10 20.44
CA ALA A 208 6.61 -0.69 21.56
C ALA A 208 7.06 0.76 21.44
N VAL A 209 7.52 1.19 20.26
CA VAL A 209 7.88 2.60 20.02
C VAL A 209 6.65 3.49 20.11
N THR A 210 5.50 3.05 19.59
CA THR A 210 4.23 3.79 19.72
C THR A 210 3.85 3.98 21.19
N TYR A 211 3.98 2.96 22.04
CA TYR A 211 3.77 3.10 23.48
C TYR A 211 4.73 4.08 24.14
N TYR A 212 6.00 4.08 23.71
CA TYR A 212 6.95 5.08 24.19
C TYR A 212 6.52 6.51 23.80
N LEU A 213 6.09 6.73 22.55
CA LEU A 213 5.58 8.04 22.08
C LEU A 213 4.34 8.50 22.88
N GLN A 214 3.50 7.56 23.31
CA GLN A 214 2.34 7.84 24.16
C GLN A 214 2.70 8.00 25.66
N GLY A 215 3.98 7.92 26.05
CA GLY A 215 4.42 7.96 27.45
C GLY A 215 4.18 6.68 28.24
N LYS A 216 3.65 5.62 27.61
CA LYS A 216 3.40 4.29 28.19
C LYS A 216 4.70 3.46 28.28
N LYS A 217 5.74 4.01 28.91
CA LYS A 217 7.09 3.42 28.97
C LYS A 217 7.13 1.97 29.48
N PRO A 218 6.39 1.56 30.54
CA PRO A 218 6.42 0.17 31.00
C PRO A 218 5.96 -0.83 29.94
N MET A 219 4.94 -0.47 29.14
CA MET A 219 4.46 -1.33 28.05
C MET A 219 5.51 -1.42 26.93
N ALA A 220 6.13 -0.29 26.57
CA ALA A 220 7.21 -0.26 25.58
C ALA A 220 8.37 -1.17 25.97
N ILE A 221 8.84 -1.09 27.22
CA ILE A 221 9.94 -1.93 27.73
C ILE A 221 9.56 -3.41 27.69
N SER A 222 8.35 -3.77 28.12
CA SER A 222 7.87 -5.15 28.12
C SER A 222 7.91 -5.80 26.72
N PHE A 223 7.41 -5.11 25.70
CA PHE A 223 7.48 -5.61 24.32
C PHE A 223 8.91 -5.72 23.81
N LEU A 224 9.78 -4.75 24.12
CA LEU A 224 11.17 -4.76 23.69
C LEU A 224 11.98 -5.89 24.37
N GLU A 225 11.73 -6.18 25.65
CA GLU A 225 12.38 -7.29 26.36
C GLU A 225 11.95 -8.65 25.79
N LYS A 226 10.67 -8.80 25.46
CA LYS A 226 10.17 -9.99 24.76
C LYS A 226 10.87 -10.16 23.40
N LEU A 227 10.89 -9.13 22.56
CA LEU A 227 11.54 -9.19 21.24
C LEU A 227 13.05 -9.43 21.34
N SER A 228 13.73 -8.81 22.31
CA SER A 228 15.17 -8.98 22.52
C SER A 228 15.55 -10.43 22.86
N SER A 229 14.65 -11.20 23.45
CA SER A 229 14.89 -12.57 23.90
C SER A 229 14.29 -13.65 23.00
N GLN A 230 13.17 -13.36 22.32
CA GLN A 230 12.33 -14.36 21.65
C GLN A 230 12.08 -14.10 20.17
N ALA A 231 12.48 -12.93 19.62
CA ALA A 231 12.29 -12.66 18.19
C ALA A 231 13.08 -13.66 17.34
N GLN A 232 12.43 -14.18 16.30
CA GLN A 232 13.05 -15.05 15.30
C GLN A 232 13.84 -14.25 14.28
N ASP A 233 13.38 -13.03 13.95
CA ASP A 233 14.10 -12.11 13.07
C ASP A 233 15.26 -11.43 13.82
N SER A 234 16.49 -11.68 13.35
CA SER A 234 17.70 -11.17 13.97
C SER A 234 17.85 -9.65 13.88
N ASP A 235 17.27 -9.02 12.86
CA ASP A 235 17.29 -7.56 12.71
C ASP A 235 16.27 -6.92 13.65
N ILE A 236 15.09 -7.54 13.82
CA ILE A 236 14.12 -7.13 14.84
C ILE A 236 14.71 -7.29 16.25
N GLN A 237 15.37 -8.42 16.54
CA GLN A 237 16.02 -8.65 17.83
C GLN A 237 17.09 -7.60 18.12
N ARG A 238 17.93 -7.27 17.13
CA ARG A 238 18.99 -6.25 17.26
C ARG A 238 18.40 -4.87 17.51
N GLU A 239 17.36 -4.51 16.77
CA GLU A 239 16.71 -3.21 16.91
C GLU A 239 15.98 -3.07 18.25
N ALA A 240 15.32 -4.14 18.72
CA ALA A 240 14.70 -4.17 20.03
C ALA A 240 15.74 -3.95 21.16
N ASN A 241 16.89 -4.62 21.09
CA ASN A 241 17.99 -4.44 22.04
C ASN A 241 18.51 -2.99 22.03
N ARG A 242 18.68 -2.40 20.84
CA ARG A 242 19.13 -1.02 20.66
C ARG A 242 18.17 -0.04 21.34
N ILE A 243 16.87 -0.14 21.05
CA ILE A 243 15.84 0.75 21.61
C ILE A 243 15.75 0.53 23.13
N LEU A 244 15.76 -0.71 23.59
CA LEU A 244 15.72 -1.05 25.02
C LEU A 244 16.88 -0.43 25.80
N GLY A 245 18.10 -0.48 25.23
CA GLY A 245 19.28 0.16 25.81
C GLY A 245 19.12 1.68 25.95
N ILE A 246 18.58 2.34 24.93
CA ILE A 246 18.27 3.78 24.97
C ILE A 246 17.26 4.09 26.08
N LEU A 247 16.16 3.34 26.14
CA LEU A 247 15.10 3.57 27.12
C LEU A 247 15.57 3.35 28.57
N LYS A 248 16.35 2.29 28.83
CA LYS A 248 16.89 2.01 30.16
C LYS A 248 17.89 3.07 30.63
N ASN A 249 18.66 3.65 29.72
CA ASN A 249 19.62 4.71 30.05
C ASN A 249 18.96 6.07 30.34
N GLN A 250 17.72 6.29 29.89
CA GLN A 250 16.94 7.51 30.22
C GLN A 250 16.22 7.44 31.58
N VAL A 251 16.28 6.29 32.27
CA VAL A 251 15.64 6.06 33.58
C VAL A 251 16.66 6.17 34.73
N LYS A 252 17.96 6.34 34.42
CA LYS A 252 19.03 6.65 35.38
C LYS A 252 19.21 8.16 35.50
#